data_AF-A0A4R8XFX8-F1
#
_entry.id   AF-A0A4R8XFX8-F1
#
_cell.length_a   1.000
_cell.length_b   1.000
_cell.length_c   1.000
_cell.angle_alpha   90.00
_cell.angle_beta   90.00
_cell.angle_gamma   90.00
#
_symmetry.space_group_name_H-M   'P 1'
#
loop_
_entity.id
_entity.type
_entity.pdbx_description
1 polymer ?
#
loop_
_entity_poly.entity_id
_entity_poly.type
_entity_poly.pdbx_seq_one_letter_code
_entity_poly.pdbx_strand_id
1 'polypeptide(L)'
;MQDAFGNAVTTSTAPISLSFTTQAGAALSCTSGNPLAAASGVAAFTGCRIDKPGSYTLTAASGTWTAESSSLTISVGSVAKLAIAFPTSTAISQSAFSTQPVVTVQDAGGNTVTNSTAAVTLSLTNTPVGATLSACASASTAGVTTFTGCRIDKAGAYTLTAVVAGPITATSNTTTISAGAASKLAFTGTFPQKSHKRNDFFVPQPEITIQDAFGNTANAAVSVTLSASPPSNRSGTLSCAATTRTSLNGVATFSGCQVSYQGNQAGLYTFTAEASGLVSASVIVTIVQ
;
A
#
# COMPACT_ATOMS: atom_id res chain seq x y z
N MET A 1 1.04 56.50 -5.30
CA MET A 1 1.20 57.55 -4.27
C MET A 1 0.42 58.76 -4.70
N GLN A 2 -0.58 59.18 -3.93
CA GLN A 2 -1.36 60.38 -4.19
C GLN A 2 -1.23 61.35 -3.01
N ASP A 3 -1.34 62.65 -3.27
CA ASP A 3 -1.50 63.66 -2.23
C ASP A 3 -2.94 63.65 -1.67
N ALA A 4 -3.21 64.53 -0.71
CA ALA A 4 -4.53 64.64 -0.08
C ALA A 4 -5.65 65.11 -1.03
N PHE A 5 -5.30 65.60 -2.22
CA PHE A 5 -6.24 66.04 -3.26
C PHE A 5 -6.43 64.99 -4.37
N GLY A 6 -5.75 63.83 -4.26
CA GLY A 6 -5.81 62.74 -5.22
C GLY A 6 -4.82 62.86 -6.38
N ASN A 7 -3.89 63.84 -6.37
CA ASN A 7 -2.90 63.99 -7.43
C ASN A 7 -1.74 63.02 -7.25
N ALA A 8 -1.24 62.42 -8.33
CA ALA A 8 -0.08 61.53 -8.28
C ALA A 8 1.18 62.27 -7.84
N VAL A 9 1.88 61.73 -6.83
CA VAL A 9 3.16 62.27 -6.34
C VAL A 9 4.31 61.68 -7.16
N THR A 10 4.59 62.27 -8.32
CA THR A 10 5.54 61.75 -9.32
C THR A 10 7.01 61.79 -8.92
N THR A 11 7.36 62.46 -7.82
CA THR A 11 8.72 62.47 -7.27
C THR A 11 8.95 61.40 -6.21
N SER A 12 7.91 60.64 -5.82
CA SER A 12 8.03 59.65 -4.76
C SER A 12 8.81 58.41 -5.20
N THR A 13 9.81 58.06 -4.40
CA THR A 13 10.61 56.82 -4.49
C THR A 13 10.40 55.90 -3.29
N ALA A 14 9.33 56.14 -2.51
CA ALA A 14 9.09 55.40 -1.27
C ALA A 14 8.88 53.90 -1.56
N PRO A 15 9.44 52.99 -0.73
CA PRO A 15 9.18 51.57 -0.85
C PRO A 15 7.73 51.27 -0.45
N ILE A 16 7.01 50.62 -1.36
CA ILE A 16 5.67 50.10 -1.10
C ILE A 16 5.82 48.60 -0.86
N SER A 17 5.25 48.13 0.23
CA SER A 17 5.08 46.70 0.52
C SER A 17 3.68 46.28 0.13
N LEU A 18 3.54 45.07 -0.41
CA LEU A 18 2.26 44.47 -0.74
C LEU A 18 2.02 43.29 0.21
N SER A 19 1.00 43.37 1.03
CA SER A 19 0.53 42.24 1.84
C SER A 19 -0.87 41.85 1.39
N PHE A 20 -1.42 40.82 2.02
CA PHE A 20 -2.76 40.36 1.76
C PHE A 20 -3.39 39.88 3.07
N THR A 21 -4.72 39.78 3.11
CA THR A 21 -5.42 39.17 4.25
C THR A 21 -4.92 37.74 4.44
N THR A 22 -4.24 37.48 5.55
CA THR A 22 -3.56 36.22 5.78
C THR A 22 -4.58 35.12 6.06
N GLN A 23 -4.85 34.31 5.04
CA GLN A 23 -5.45 32.99 5.23
C GLN A 23 -4.34 31.99 5.57
N ALA A 24 -4.63 31.05 6.49
CA ALA A 24 -3.62 30.14 7.02
C ALA A 24 -2.89 29.36 5.91
N GLY A 25 -1.56 29.51 5.86
CA GLY A 25 -0.70 28.77 4.95
C GLY A 25 -0.77 29.21 3.47
N ALA A 26 -1.29 30.41 3.19
CA ALA A 26 -1.14 31.07 1.89
C ALA A 26 0.10 31.98 1.88
N ALA A 27 0.71 32.15 0.71
CA ALA A 27 1.88 32.99 0.50
C ALA A 27 1.70 33.85 -0.76
N LEU A 28 2.04 35.13 -0.63
CA LEU A 28 2.16 36.07 -1.75
C LEU A 28 3.63 36.16 -2.17
N SER A 29 3.88 35.95 -3.45
CA SER A 29 5.19 36.16 -4.09
C SER A 29 5.00 37.05 -5.30
N CYS A 30 5.98 37.92 -5.61
CA CYS A 30 6.00 38.73 -6.82
C CYS A 30 7.40 38.69 -7.43
N THR A 31 7.51 38.45 -8.73
CA THR A 31 8.81 38.40 -9.42
C THR A 31 9.54 39.74 -9.44
N SER A 32 8.80 40.85 -9.33
CA SER A 32 9.36 42.20 -9.17
C SER A 32 9.99 42.46 -7.80
N GLY A 33 9.88 41.52 -6.85
CA GLY A 33 10.22 41.74 -5.45
C GLY A 33 9.09 42.41 -4.67
N ASN A 34 9.20 42.34 -3.34
CA ASN A 34 8.29 42.94 -2.38
C ASN A 34 9.05 43.14 -1.05
N PRO A 35 9.29 44.38 -0.59
CA PRO A 35 8.77 45.66 -1.12
C PRO A 35 9.38 46.11 -2.45
N LEU A 36 8.72 47.04 -3.13
CA LEU A 36 9.14 47.67 -4.38
C LEU A 36 9.10 49.20 -4.27
N ALA A 37 10.18 49.87 -4.66
CA ALA A 37 10.24 51.34 -4.68
C ALA A 37 9.30 51.91 -5.75
N ALA A 38 8.57 52.96 -5.41
CA ALA A 38 7.79 53.70 -6.40
C ALA A 38 8.72 54.34 -7.46
N ALA A 39 8.31 54.29 -8.72
CA ALA A 39 8.88 55.06 -9.81
C ALA A 39 7.78 55.98 -10.35
N SER A 40 8.06 57.28 -10.37
CA SER A 40 7.05 58.29 -10.70
C SER A 40 5.76 58.18 -9.88
N GLY A 41 5.89 57.84 -8.58
CA GLY A 41 4.75 57.68 -7.69
C GLY A 41 3.98 56.36 -7.83
N VAL A 42 4.46 55.42 -8.65
CA VAL A 42 3.82 54.11 -8.91
C VAL A 42 4.79 52.97 -8.59
N ALA A 43 4.40 52.01 -7.75
CA ALA A 43 5.09 50.72 -7.64
C ALA A 43 4.29 49.66 -8.40
N ALA A 44 4.83 49.21 -9.54
CA ALA A 44 4.18 48.22 -10.40
C ALA A 44 4.71 46.81 -10.08
N PHE A 45 3.99 46.08 -9.22
CA PHE A 45 4.31 44.70 -8.92
C PHE A 45 3.95 43.79 -10.09
N THR A 46 4.87 42.91 -10.50
CA THR A 46 4.68 41.99 -11.64
C THR A 46 4.96 40.54 -11.26
N GLY A 47 4.26 39.62 -11.93
CA GLY A 47 4.34 38.18 -11.67
C GLY A 47 3.93 37.83 -10.24
N CYS A 48 2.93 38.52 -9.69
CA CYS A 48 2.41 38.21 -8.37
C CYS A 48 1.56 36.94 -8.38
N ARG A 49 1.77 36.07 -7.38
CA ARG A 49 1.05 34.82 -7.18
C ARG A 49 0.69 34.64 -5.72
N ILE A 50 -0.57 34.32 -5.47
CA ILE A 50 -1.05 33.72 -4.21
C ILE A 50 -1.22 32.22 -4.47
N ASP A 51 -0.63 31.38 -3.62
CA ASP A 51 -0.47 29.96 -3.88
C ASP A 51 -1.68 29.09 -3.50
N LYS A 52 -2.58 29.61 -2.65
CA LYS A 52 -3.77 28.90 -2.17
C LYS A 52 -5.07 29.51 -2.70
N PRO A 53 -6.08 28.69 -3.02
CA PRO A 53 -7.41 29.17 -3.35
C PRO A 53 -8.05 29.86 -2.15
N GLY A 54 -8.87 30.86 -2.39
CA GLY A 54 -9.50 31.65 -1.34
C GLY A 54 -9.93 33.02 -1.83
N SER A 55 -10.55 33.78 -0.93
CA SER A 55 -10.88 35.19 -1.16
C SER A 55 -9.90 36.05 -0.35
N TYR A 56 -9.25 36.99 -1.02
CA TYR A 56 -8.19 37.82 -0.45
C TYR A 56 -8.42 39.29 -0.78
N THR A 57 -7.90 40.15 0.07
CA THR A 57 -7.72 41.57 -0.17
C THR A 57 -6.23 41.86 -0.11
N LEU A 58 -5.72 42.70 -1.01
CA LEU A 58 -4.34 43.16 -0.97
C LEU A 58 -4.28 44.47 -0.20
N THR A 59 -3.24 44.63 0.62
CA THR A 59 -2.93 45.88 1.31
C THR A 59 -1.60 46.39 0.80
N ALA A 60 -1.60 47.55 0.14
CA ALA A 60 -0.37 48.28 -0.17
C ALA A 60 -0.03 49.17 1.03
N ALA A 61 1.20 49.10 1.52
CA ALA A 61 1.65 49.89 2.67
C ALA A 61 3.00 50.58 2.39
N SER A 62 3.08 51.86 2.76
CA SER A 62 4.31 52.66 2.72
C SER A 62 4.41 53.44 4.03
N GLY A 63 5.20 52.93 5.00
CA GLY A 63 5.20 53.46 6.37
C GLY A 63 3.85 53.19 7.04
N THR A 64 3.19 54.24 7.54
CA THR A 64 1.86 54.14 8.18
C THR A 64 0.69 54.26 7.18
N TRP A 65 0.97 54.60 5.93
CA TRP A 65 -0.06 54.77 4.90
C TRP A 65 -0.43 53.43 4.31
N THR A 66 -1.73 53.12 4.28
CA THR A 66 -2.25 51.88 3.70
C THR A 66 -3.36 52.16 2.69
N ALA A 67 -3.50 51.27 1.72
CA ALA A 67 -4.64 51.21 0.81
C ALA A 67 -5.01 49.75 0.56
N GLU A 68 -6.31 49.46 0.56
CA GLU A 68 -6.83 48.11 0.34
C GLU A 68 -7.43 47.97 -1.05
N SER A 69 -7.25 46.79 -1.66
CA SER A 69 -7.93 46.43 -2.89
C SER A 69 -9.37 45.98 -2.61
N SER A 70 -10.18 45.92 -3.66
CA SER A 70 -11.38 45.06 -3.65
C SER A 70 -11.00 43.60 -3.41
N SER A 71 -11.98 42.78 -3.01
CA SER A 71 -11.80 41.34 -2.86
C SER A 71 -11.42 40.70 -4.19
N LEU A 72 -10.41 39.84 -4.17
CA LEU A 72 -9.97 39.00 -5.27
C LEU A 72 -10.20 37.54 -4.88
N THR A 73 -10.62 36.70 -5.82
CA THR A 73 -10.78 35.27 -5.59
C THR A 73 -9.74 34.49 -6.37
N ILE A 74 -8.97 33.66 -5.67
CA ILE A 74 -8.07 32.67 -6.28
C ILE A 74 -8.83 31.35 -6.35
N SER A 75 -9.00 30.82 -7.56
CA SER A 75 -9.60 29.50 -7.79
C SER A 75 -8.53 28.41 -7.78
N VAL A 76 -8.97 27.17 -7.52
CA VAL A 76 -8.16 25.98 -7.77
C VAL A 76 -7.88 25.83 -9.26
N GLY A 77 -6.72 25.27 -9.61
CA GLY A 77 -6.40 24.91 -10.99
C GLY A 77 -7.13 23.66 -11.48
N SER A 78 -6.90 23.28 -12.74
CA SER A 78 -7.34 21.99 -13.26
C SER A 78 -6.66 20.84 -12.53
N VAL A 79 -7.34 19.69 -12.47
CA VAL A 79 -6.78 18.45 -11.91
C VAL A 79 -5.48 18.09 -12.63
N ALA A 80 -4.41 17.88 -11.87
CA ALA A 80 -3.10 17.58 -12.41
C ALA A 80 -2.40 16.41 -11.70
N LYS A 81 -2.73 16.13 -10.44
CA LYS A 81 -2.13 15.05 -9.66
C LYS A 81 -3.08 14.49 -8.61
N LEU A 82 -2.77 13.29 -8.14
CA LEU A 82 -3.40 12.69 -6.97
C LEU A 82 -2.39 12.66 -5.83
N ALA A 83 -2.88 12.81 -4.60
CA ALA A 83 -2.13 12.48 -3.40
C ALA A 83 -2.84 11.34 -2.68
N ILE A 84 -2.13 10.26 -2.39
CA ILE A 84 -2.66 9.13 -1.63
C ILE A 84 -2.03 9.12 -0.23
N ALA A 85 -2.87 9.29 0.79
CA ALA A 85 -2.51 9.12 2.18
C ALA A 85 -2.87 7.70 2.61
N PHE A 86 -1.86 6.85 2.69
CA PHE A 86 -1.96 5.52 3.25
C PHE A 86 -0.64 5.22 3.97
N PRO A 87 -0.64 5.13 5.31
CA PRO A 87 0.60 5.00 6.06
C PRO A 87 1.26 3.65 5.79
N THR A 88 2.59 3.62 5.88
CA THR A 88 3.34 2.37 5.98
C THR A 88 2.83 1.61 7.19
N SER A 89 2.12 0.52 6.96
CA SER A 89 1.55 -0.28 8.04
C SER A 89 1.80 -1.76 7.79
N THR A 90 1.77 -2.52 8.87
CA THR A 90 1.56 -3.96 8.83
C THR A 90 0.07 -4.22 8.98
N ALA A 91 -0.51 -5.01 8.10
CA ALA A 91 -1.87 -5.51 8.25
C ALA A 91 -1.90 -7.03 8.15
N ILE A 92 -2.99 -7.64 8.60
CA ILE A 92 -3.18 -9.08 8.54
C ILE A 92 -4.07 -9.38 7.32
N SER A 93 -3.72 -10.41 6.56
CA SER A 93 -4.52 -10.87 5.42
C SER A 93 -5.98 -11.08 5.82
N GLN A 94 -6.90 -10.69 4.94
CA GLN A 94 -8.34 -10.78 5.14
C GLN A 94 -8.91 -9.91 6.29
N SER A 95 -8.07 -9.11 6.96
CA SER A 95 -8.51 -8.12 7.94
C SER A 95 -8.54 -6.73 7.31
N ALA A 96 -9.52 -5.92 7.69
CA ALA A 96 -9.58 -4.52 7.25
C ALA A 96 -8.35 -3.75 7.76
N PHE A 97 -7.83 -2.85 6.93
CA PHE A 97 -6.73 -1.97 7.34
C PHE A 97 -7.16 -1.10 8.53
N SER A 98 -6.28 -0.98 9.53
CA SER A 98 -6.49 -0.12 10.69
C SER A 98 -6.55 1.36 10.30
N THR A 99 -5.76 1.77 9.31
CA THR A 99 -5.86 3.07 8.66
C THR A 99 -6.28 2.87 7.21
N GLN A 100 -7.40 3.47 6.82
CA GLN A 100 -7.91 3.33 5.47
C GLN A 100 -7.25 4.35 4.52
N PRO A 101 -7.09 4.00 3.22
CA PRO A 101 -6.57 4.94 2.23
C PRO A 101 -7.47 6.16 2.06
N VAL A 102 -6.85 7.33 1.89
CA VAL A 102 -7.52 8.55 1.47
C VAL A 102 -6.80 9.10 0.24
N VAL A 103 -7.55 9.49 -0.78
CA VAL A 103 -7.02 10.06 -2.01
C VAL A 103 -7.54 11.47 -2.19
N THR A 104 -6.65 12.42 -2.44
CA THR A 104 -6.98 13.82 -2.70
C THR A 104 -6.66 14.16 -4.13
N VAL A 105 -7.62 14.76 -4.83
CA VAL A 105 -7.45 15.32 -6.18
C VAL A 105 -6.85 16.70 -6.07
N GLN A 106 -5.70 16.92 -6.69
CA GLN A 106 -4.95 18.17 -6.57
C GLN A 106 -4.65 18.81 -7.94
N ASP A 107 -4.54 20.14 -7.92
CA ASP A 107 -3.96 20.89 -9.03
C ASP A 107 -2.43 20.79 -9.03
N ALA A 108 -1.78 21.41 -10.03
CA ALA A 108 -0.32 21.39 -10.15
C ALA A 108 0.38 22.01 -8.91
N GLY A 109 -0.25 23.01 -8.30
CA GLY A 109 0.22 23.70 -7.09
C GLY A 109 0.05 22.90 -5.80
N GLY A 110 -0.63 21.76 -5.83
CA GLY A 110 -0.91 20.95 -4.63
C GLY A 110 -2.16 21.38 -3.86
N ASN A 111 -3.02 22.21 -4.45
CA ASN A 111 -4.29 22.57 -3.84
C ASN A 111 -5.34 21.51 -4.14
N THR A 112 -6.16 21.16 -3.15
CA THR A 112 -7.31 20.27 -3.35
C THR A 112 -8.31 20.90 -4.30
N VAL A 113 -8.64 20.19 -5.39
CA VAL A 113 -9.65 20.61 -6.36
C VAL A 113 -11.04 20.29 -5.80
N THR A 114 -11.57 21.19 -4.98
CA THR A 114 -12.79 20.94 -4.18
C THR A 114 -14.08 20.79 -5.00
N ASN A 115 -14.12 21.30 -6.22
CA ASN A 115 -15.23 21.11 -7.16
C ASN A 115 -15.05 19.86 -8.05
N SER A 116 -14.02 19.06 -7.83
CA SER A 116 -13.80 17.84 -8.61
C SER A 116 -14.89 16.80 -8.32
N THR A 117 -15.49 16.29 -9.39
CA THR A 117 -16.42 15.15 -9.39
C THR A 117 -15.76 13.87 -9.89
N ALA A 118 -14.43 13.88 -10.05
CA ALA A 118 -13.68 12.75 -10.57
C ALA A 118 -13.87 11.50 -9.70
N ALA A 119 -14.20 10.39 -10.35
CA ALA A 119 -14.22 9.09 -9.70
C ALA A 119 -12.79 8.60 -9.52
N VAL A 120 -12.38 8.38 -8.27
CA VAL A 120 -11.10 7.75 -7.92
C VAL A 120 -11.31 6.26 -7.84
N THR A 121 -10.53 5.52 -8.62
CA THR A 121 -10.43 4.05 -8.49
C THR A 121 -9.16 3.70 -7.73
N LEU A 122 -9.22 2.67 -6.89
CA LEU A 122 -8.10 2.19 -6.11
C LEU A 122 -7.83 0.72 -6.44
N SER A 123 -6.59 0.41 -6.74
CA SER A 123 -6.16 -0.93 -7.16
C SER A 123 -4.85 -1.31 -6.49
N LEU A 124 -4.54 -2.61 -6.51
CA LEU A 124 -3.23 -3.12 -6.12
C LEU A 124 -2.26 -3.00 -7.28
N THR A 125 -1.03 -2.60 -6.98
CA THR A 125 0.09 -2.77 -7.91
C THR A 125 0.69 -4.17 -7.69
N ASN A 126 0.74 -4.98 -8.75
CA ASN A 126 0.98 -6.42 -8.69
C ASN A 126 2.42 -6.80 -8.30
N THR A 127 2.67 -7.05 -7.02
CA THR A 127 3.66 -8.03 -6.53
C THR A 127 3.41 -8.32 -5.04
N PRO A 128 3.28 -9.58 -4.59
CA PRO A 128 3.12 -10.83 -5.36
C PRO A 128 1.84 -10.86 -6.22
N VAL A 129 1.84 -11.71 -7.27
CA VAL A 129 0.68 -11.90 -8.17
C VAL A 129 -0.40 -12.73 -7.46
N GLY A 130 -1.67 -12.43 -7.73
CA GLY A 130 -2.81 -13.21 -7.25
C GLY A 130 -3.44 -12.70 -5.95
N ALA A 131 -2.98 -11.56 -5.44
CA ALA A 131 -3.64 -10.85 -4.34
C ALA A 131 -4.81 -10.00 -4.86
N THR A 132 -5.85 -9.89 -4.04
CA THR A 132 -7.09 -9.16 -4.32
C THR A 132 -7.32 -8.09 -3.26
N LEU A 133 -7.52 -6.85 -3.71
CA LEU A 133 -8.02 -5.76 -2.88
C LEU A 133 -9.55 -5.86 -2.86
N SER A 134 -10.14 -6.01 -1.68
CA SER A 134 -11.59 -6.25 -1.56
C SER A 134 -12.22 -5.44 -0.44
N ALA A 135 -13.56 -5.35 -0.49
CA ALA A 135 -14.40 -4.58 0.42
C ALA A 135 -13.97 -3.12 0.64
N CYS A 136 -13.32 -2.53 -0.38
CA CYS A 136 -12.96 -1.12 -0.43
C CYS A 136 -14.13 -0.28 -0.93
N ALA A 137 -15.06 0.10 -0.05
CA ALA A 137 -16.08 1.08 -0.41
C ALA A 137 -15.45 2.49 -0.46
N SER A 138 -15.86 3.32 -1.42
CA SER A 138 -15.32 4.68 -1.62
C SER A 138 -16.41 5.75 -1.50
N ALA A 139 -16.09 6.86 -0.83
CA ALA A 139 -16.94 8.05 -0.76
C ALA A 139 -16.13 9.30 -1.11
N SER A 140 -16.57 10.05 -2.13
CA SER A 140 -15.92 11.27 -2.61
C SER A 140 -16.68 12.51 -2.15
N THR A 141 -15.99 13.46 -1.55
CA THR A 141 -16.54 14.77 -1.17
C THR A 141 -15.47 15.83 -1.28
N ALA A 142 -15.79 16.94 -1.94
CA ALA A 142 -14.91 18.10 -2.09
C ALA A 142 -13.49 17.75 -2.59
N GLY A 143 -13.38 16.91 -3.62
CA GLY A 143 -12.09 16.48 -4.19
C GLY A 143 -11.29 15.49 -3.32
N VAL A 144 -11.88 14.96 -2.25
CA VAL A 144 -11.28 13.94 -1.38
C VAL A 144 -12.11 12.66 -1.43
N THR A 145 -11.47 11.54 -1.78
CA THR A 145 -12.06 10.21 -1.73
C THR A 145 -11.53 9.44 -0.53
N THR A 146 -12.42 9.07 0.37
CA THR A 146 -12.11 8.18 1.49
C THR A 146 -12.50 6.75 1.14
N PHE A 147 -11.68 5.80 1.53
CA PHE A 147 -11.97 4.38 1.40
C PHE A 147 -12.30 3.78 2.77
N THR A 148 -13.13 2.74 2.80
CA THR A 148 -13.50 2.03 4.04
C THR A 148 -13.57 0.53 3.80
N GLY A 149 -13.22 -0.27 4.81
CA GLY A 149 -13.29 -1.74 4.76
C GLY A 149 -12.19 -2.42 3.92
N CYS A 150 -11.27 -1.65 3.34
CA CYS A 150 -10.22 -2.17 2.48
C CYS A 150 -9.39 -3.25 3.17
N ARG A 151 -9.18 -4.36 2.47
CA ARG A 151 -8.31 -5.46 2.88
C ARG A 151 -7.68 -6.18 1.69
N ILE A 152 -6.58 -6.88 1.96
CA ILE A 152 -5.87 -7.73 1.00
C ILE A 152 -5.92 -9.18 1.51
N ASP A 153 -6.18 -10.11 0.61
CA ASP A 153 -6.38 -11.54 0.93
C ASP A 153 -5.09 -12.36 1.07
N LYS A 154 -3.99 -11.91 0.47
CA LYS A 154 -2.70 -12.60 0.45
C LYS A 154 -1.63 -11.87 1.25
N ALA A 155 -0.82 -12.64 1.98
CA ALA A 155 0.41 -12.13 2.58
C ALA A 155 1.39 -11.66 1.50
N GLY A 156 2.17 -10.62 1.78
CA GLY A 156 3.09 -10.00 0.82
C GLY A 156 3.30 -8.51 1.08
N ALA A 157 4.09 -7.84 0.26
CA ALA A 157 4.31 -6.39 0.35
C ALA A 157 3.69 -5.70 -0.86
N TYR A 158 2.75 -4.79 -0.65
CA TYR A 158 1.94 -4.20 -1.71
C TYR A 158 1.95 -2.69 -1.68
N THR A 159 1.73 -2.07 -2.84
CA THR A 159 1.37 -0.65 -2.96
C THR A 159 -0.03 -0.53 -3.57
N LEU A 160 -0.74 0.53 -3.20
CA LEU A 160 -2.03 0.89 -3.78
C LEU A 160 -1.82 1.95 -4.85
N THR A 161 -2.45 1.76 -6.00
CA THR A 161 -2.46 2.75 -7.07
C THR A 161 -3.86 3.34 -7.18
N ALA A 162 -3.94 4.65 -6.98
CA ALA A 162 -5.12 5.45 -7.23
C ALA A 162 -5.08 5.99 -8.65
N VAL A 163 -6.21 5.94 -9.36
CA VAL A 163 -6.36 6.43 -10.73
C VAL A 163 -7.64 7.24 -10.85
N VAL A 164 -7.55 8.39 -11.52
CA VAL A 164 -8.68 9.17 -12.02
C VAL A 164 -8.69 9.10 -13.56
N ALA A 165 -9.87 9.24 -14.18
CA ALA A 165 -9.98 9.32 -15.63
C ALA A 165 -9.02 10.38 -16.21
N GLY A 166 -8.22 10.01 -17.20
CA GLY A 166 -7.27 10.92 -17.87
C GLY A 166 -5.80 10.77 -17.42
N PRO A 167 -5.18 9.61 -17.65
CA PRO A 167 -3.95 9.05 -17.03
C PRO A 167 -3.43 9.48 -15.64
N ILE A 168 -4.12 10.28 -14.83
CA ILE A 168 -3.56 10.77 -13.56
C ILE A 168 -3.58 9.65 -12.51
N THR A 169 -2.39 9.31 -12.03
CA THR A 169 -2.19 8.24 -11.04
C THR A 169 -1.38 8.73 -9.83
N ALA A 170 -1.54 8.03 -8.71
CA ALA A 170 -0.62 8.12 -7.58
C ALA A 170 -0.46 6.75 -6.93
N THR A 171 0.74 6.47 -6.44
CA THR A 171 1.06 5.22 -5.76
C THR A 171 1.35 5.49 -4.29
N SER A 172 0.82 4.64 -3.41
CA SER A 172 1.05 4.73 -1.98
C SER A 172 2.46 4.27 -1.59
N ASN A 173 2.82 4.51 -0.34
CA ASN A 173 3.89 3.76 0.30
C ASN A 173 3.56 2.25 0.34
N THR A 174 4.58 1.43 0.51
CA THR A 174 4.43 -0.01 0.65
C THR A 174 3.81 -0.37 2.01
N THR A 175 2.85 -1.29 1.98
CA THR A 175 2.22 -1.91 3.15
C THR A 175 2.51 -3.39 3.13
N THR A 176 2.94 -3.93 4.28
CA THR A 176 3.20 -5.36 4.42
C THR A 176 1.98 -6.05 4.99
N ILE A 177 1.53 -7.10 4.32
CA ILE A 177 0.44 -7.97 4.73
C ILE A 177 1.05 -9.25 5.28
N SER A 178 0.87 -9.52 6.56
CA SER A 178 1.20 -10.80 7.18
C SER A 178 0.04 -11.77 7.00
N ALA A 179 0.33 -13.07 6.96
CA ALA A 179 -0.70 -14.08 7.08
C ALA A 179 -1.42 -13.99 8.44
N GLY A 180 -2.61 -14.57 8.52
CA GLY A 180 -3.33 -14.76 9.79
C GLY A 180 -2.69 -15.79 10.71
N ALA A 181 -3.37 -16.10 11.80
CA ALA A 181 -2.95 -17.16 12.71
C ALA A 181 -2.90 -18.53 11.99
N ALA A 182 -1.88 -19.33 12.31
CA ALA A 182 -1.76 -20.69 11.80
C ALA A 182 -2.99 -21.53 12.17
N SER A 183 -3.53 -22.29 11.22
CA SER A 183 -4.69 -23.16 11.44
C SER A 183 -4.58 -24.55 10.80
N LYS A 184 -3.77 -24.71 9.75
CA LYS A 184 -3.64 -25.98 9.03
C LYS A 184 -2.24 -26.19 8.47
N LEU A 185 -1.92 -27.45 8.22
CA LEU A 185 -0.74 -27.85 7.47
C LEU A 185 -1.12 -28.11 6.01
N ALA A 186 -0.15 -27.96 5.10
CA ALA A 186 -0.30 -28.40 3.71
C ALA A 186 1.04 -28.90 3.17
N PHE A 187 0.99 -29.98 2.39
CA PHE A 187 2.12 -30.36 1.55
C PHE A 187 2.28 -29.33 0.42
N THR A 188 3.47 -28.78 0.27
CA THR A 188 3.81 -27.79 -0.75
C THR A 188 5.06 -28.17 -1.54
N GLY A 189 5.32 -27.43 -2.61
CA GLY A 189 6.33 -27.79 -3.61
C GLY A 189 5.79 -28.84 -4.58
N THR A 190 6.69 -29.63 -5.19
CA THR A 190 6.29 -30.72 -6.11
C THR A 190 6.30 -32.09 -5.43
N PHE A 191 6.40 -32.15 -4.09
CA PHE A 191 6.18 -33.37 -3.33
C PHE A 191 4.68 -33.48 -2.95
N PRO A 192 4.07 -34.66 -3.11
CA PRO A 192 4.68 -35.88 -3.65
C PRO A 192 4.62 -35.95 -5.17
N GLN A 193 5.59 -36.66 -5.76
CA GLN A 193 5.38 -37.26 -7.07
C GLN A 193 4.34 -38.39 -6.93
N LYS A 194 3.47 -38.58 -7.92
CA LYS A 194 2.38 -39.59 -7.86
C LYS A 194 2.90 -41.01 -7.61
N SER A 195 4.13 -41.31 -8.03
CA SER A 195 4.83 -42.56 -7.78
C SER A 195 6.29 -42.32 -7.42
N HIS A 196 6.84 -43.14 -6.52
CA HIS A 196 8.24 -43.09 -6.11
C HIS A 196 8.80 -44.50 -5.93
N LYS A 197 10.08 -44.70 -6.25
CA LYS A 197 10.74 -46.00 -6.11
C LYS A 197 11.13 -46.26 -4.65
N ARG A 198 10.88 -47.48 -4.17
CA ARG A 198 11.25 -47.90 -2.81
C ARG A 198 12.76 -47.80 -2.58
N ASN A 199 13.17 -47.52 -1.35
CA ASN A 199 14.57 -47.38 -0.94
C ASN A 199 15.37 -46.30 -1.69
N ASP A 200 14.74 -45.53 -2.57
CA ASP A 200 15.30 -44.32 -3.15
C ASP A 200 14.82 -43.11 -2.33
N PHE A 201 15.67 -42.10 -2.18
CA PHE A 201 15.27 -40.84 -1.55
C PHE A 201 14.25 -40.09 -2.40
N PHE A 202 13.27 -39.46 -1.75
CA PHE A 202 12.32 -38.59 -2.44
C PHE A 202 13.03 -37.41 -3.13
N VAL A 203 12.68 -37.16 -4.39
CA VAL A 203 13.15 -36.00 -5.15
C VAL A 203 11.94 -35.33 -5.82
N PRO A 204 11.48 -34.15 -5.36
CA PRO A 204 12.00 -33.40 -4.21
C PRO A 204 11.64 -34.07 -2.87
N GLN A 205 12.30 -33.59 -1.81
CA GLN A 205 11.98 -33.96 -0.43
C GLN A 205 10.65 -33.32 0.03
N PRO A 206 9.97 -33.90 1.04
CA PRO A 206 8.73 -33.32 1.57
C PRO A 206 8.93 -31.93 2.17
N GLU A 207 8.06 -31.00 1.79
CA GLU A 207 7.96 -29.66 2.36
C GLU A 207 6.54 -29.41 2.85
N ILE A 208 6.41 -29.02 4.11
CA ILE A 208 5.12 -28.74 4.74
C ILE A 208 5.03 -27.26 5.07
N THR A 209 4.07 -26.57 4.49
CA THR A 209 3.75 -25.19 4.87
C THR A 209 2.73 -25.16 6.00
N ILE A 210 2.95 -24.23 6.93
CA ILE A 210 2.02 -23.87 7.98
C ILE A 210 1.16 -22.75 7.39
N GLN A 211 -0.14 -22.97 7.29
CA GLN A 211 -1.05 -22.04 6.64
C GLN A 211 -2.09 -21.49 7.63
N ASP A 212 -2.50 -20.25 7.40
CA ASP A 212 -3.72 -19.71 7.99
C ASP A 212 -4.97 -20.36 7.36
N ALA A 213 -6.15 -19.97 7.83
CA ALA A 213 -7.41 -20.56 7.36
C ALA A 213 -7.61 -20.36 5.85
N PHE A 214 -7.03 -19.30 5.29
CA PHE A 214 -7.18 -18.85 3.90
C PHE A 214 -6.05 -19.32 2.98
N GLY A 215 -5.12 -20.13 3.49
CA GLY A 215 -4.04 -20.72 2.72
C GLY A 215 -2.83 -19.80 2.51
N ASN A 216 -2.67 -18.76 3.34
CA ASN A 216 -1.44 -17.98 3.38
C ASN A 216 -0.42 -18.65 4.30
N THR A 217 0.85 -18.66 3.91
CA THR A 217 1.92 -19.19 4.76
C THR A 217 2.09 -18.33 6.01
N ALA A 218 1.73 -18.89 7.15
CA ALA A 218 1.87 -18.24 8.45
C ALA A 218 3.30 -18.36 8.96
N ASN A 219 3.93 -17.23 9.27
CA ASN A 219 5.27 -17.21 9.86
C ASN A 219 5.20 -17.61 11.34
N ALA A 220 5.04 -18.91 11.58
CA ALA A 220 5.00 -19.51 12.91
C ALA A 220 6.07 -20.61 13.02
N ALA A 221 6.74 -20.67 14.17
CA ALA A 221 7.61 -21.77 14.54
C ALA A 221 6.76 -22.89 15.14
N VAL A 222 6.55 -23.96 14.36
CA VAL A 222 5.68 -25.09 14.69
C VAL A 222 6.49 -26.38 14.51
N SER A 223 6.42 -27.27 15.49
CA SER A 223 7.01 -28.61 15.38
C SER A 223 6.07 -29.51 14.58
N VAL A 224 6.48 -29.87 13.36
CA VAL A 224 5.72 -30.71 12.44
C VAL A 224 6.33 -32.12 12.43
N THR A 225 5.49 -33.13 12.65
CA THR A 225 5.87 -34.54 12.53
C THR A 225 5.31 -35.10 11.23
N LEU A 226 6.17 -35.74 10.44
CA LEU A 226 5.80 -36.43 9.21
C LEU A 226 5.79 -37.94 9.47
N SER A 227 4.68 -38.60 9.16
CA SER A 227 4.52 -40.04 9.21
C SER A 227 4.04 -40.58 7.86
N ALA A 228 4.22 -41.89 7.63
CA ALA A 228 3.60 -42.58 6.52
C ALA A 228 2.99 -43.89 7.02
N SER A 229 1.74 -44.14 6.65
CA SER A 229 1.04 -45.38 6.96
C SER A 229 0.95 -46.27 5.71
N PRO A 230 1.42 -47.53 5.77
CA PRO A 230 1.23 -48.49 4.69
C PRO A 230 -0.25 -48.94 4.61
N PRO A 231 -0.69 -49.52 3.48
CA PRO A 231 -2.01 -50.16 3.42
C PRO A 231 -2.05 -51.40 4.32
N SER A 232 -3.25 -51.80 4.75
CA SER A 232 -3.52 -52.77 5.83
C SER A 232 -2.86 -54.16 5.72
N ASN A 233 -2.30 -54.51 4.57
CA ASN A 233 -1.64 -55.78 4.29
C ASN A 233 -0.15 -55.65 3.94
N ARG A 234 0.50 -54.56 4.33
CA ARG A 234 1.89 -54.27 3.96
C ARG A 234 2.72 -53.72 5.11
N SER A 235 4.03 -53.91 5.01
CA SER A 235 5.01 -53.34 5.93
C SER A 235 5.96 -52.40 5.18
N GLY A 236 6.24 -51.26 5.78
CA GLY A 236 7.18 -50.28 5.27
C GLY A 236 7.27 -49.11 6.23
N THR A 237 8.46 -48.53 6.36
CA THR A 237 8.73 -47.48 7.34
C THR A 237 9.24 -46.25 6.61
N LEU A 238 8.62 -45.11 6.91
CA LEU A 238 9.19 -43.81 6.54
C LEU A 238 10.44 -43.57 7.37
N SER A 239 11.56 -43.35 6.70
CA SER A 239 12.81 -42.90 7.31
C SER A 239 13.21 -41.58 6.69
N CYS A 240 13.52 -40.59 7.53
CA CYS A 240 14.06 -39.28 7.16
C CYS A 240 15.28 -38.99 8.04
N ALA A 241 16.08 -37.97 7.71
CA ALA A 241 17.12 -37.47 8.62
C ALA A 241 16.53 -37.07 9.99
N ALA A 242 15.33 -36.50 9.99
CA ALA A 242 14.45 -36.36 11.15
C ALA A 242 13.00 -36.42 10.69
N THR A 243 12.15 -37.16 11.42
CA THR A 243 10.70 -37.24 11.16
C THR A 243 9.91 -36.14 11.85
N THR A 244 10.56 -35.36 12.72
CA THR A 244 10.00 -34.14 13.32
C THR A 244 10.92 -32.96 13.04
N ARG A 245 10.35 -31.86 12.56
CA ARG A 245 11.07 -30.64 12.15
C ARG A 245 10.32 -29.41 12.62
N THR A 246 11.02 -28.43 13.16
CA THR A 246 10.45 -27.10 13.41
C THR A 246 10.45 -26.30 12.12
N SER A 247 9.34 -25.64 11.81
CA SER A 247 9.25 -24.75 10.67
C SER A 247 10.11 -23.50 10.81
N LEU A 248 10.67 -23.04 9.69
CA LEU A 248 11.35 -21.77 9.54
C LEU A 248 10.57 -20.94 8.51
N ASN A 249 10.21 -19.69 8.86
CA ASN A 249 9.38 -18.83 8.01
C ASN A 249 8.07 -19.50 7.54
N GLY A 250 7.47 -20.32 8.41
CA GLY A 250 6.23 -21.05 8.10
C GLY A 250 6.40 -22.30 7.23
N VAL A 251 7.63 -22.78 7.03
CA VAL A 251 7.91 -23.97 6.22
C VAL A 251 8.76 -24.98 7.01
N ALA A 252 8.25 -26.21 7.16
CA ALA A 252 9.02 -27.34 7.67
C ALA A 252 9.58 -28.16 6.51
N THR A 253 10.90 -28.09 6.32
CA THR A 253 11.62 -28.85 5.29
C THR A 253 12.17 -30.14 5.86
N PHE A 254 11.87 -31.25 5.20
CA PHE A 254 12.40 -32.57 5.51
C PHE A 254 13.52 -32.93 4.55
N SER A 255 14.42 -33.84 4.95
CA SER A 255 15.54 -34.29 4.12
C SER A 255 15.86 -35.75 4.39
N GLY A 256 16.48 -36.42 3.41
CA GLY A 256 16.81 -37.84 3.49
C GLY A 256 15.58 -38.74 3.66
N CYS A 257 14.39 -38.26 3.31
CA CYS A 257 13.16 -39.04 3.40
C CYS A 257 13.08 -40.08 2.29
N GLN A 258 12.73 -41.29 2.68
CA GLN A 258 12.43 -42.44 1.83
C GLN A 258 11.47 -43.38 2.56
N VAL A 259 10.80 -44.26 1.82
CA VAL A 259 10.09 -45.40 2.41
C VAL A 259 10.92 -46.64 2.19
N SER A 260 11.35 -47.24 3.31
CA SER A 260 11.95 -48.58 3.31
C SER A 260 10.82 -49.60 3.24
N TYR A 261 10.78 -50.41 2.18
CA TYR A 261 9.71 -51.40 1.97
C TYR A 261 10.21 -52.84 2.11
N GLN A 262 9.43 -53.68 2.81
CA GLN A 262 9.66 -55.12 2.88
C GLN A 262 8.58 -55.85 2.05
N GLY A 263 8.85 -56.06 0.76
CA GLY A 263 7.96 -56.81 -0.15
C GLY A 263 8.23 -56.57 -1.65
N ASN A 264 7.50 -57.29 -2.52
CA ASN A 264 7.67 -57.29 -3.98
C ASN A 264 6.49 -56.67 -4.77
N GLN A 265 5.64 -55.82 -4.19
CA GLN A 265 4.52 -55.20 -4.94
C GLN A 265 4.36 -53.70 -4.66
N ALA A 266 3.96 -52.92 -5.67
CA ALA A 266 3.69 -51.48 -5.57
C ALA A 266 2.45 -51.17 -4.72
N GLY A 267 2.47 -50.15 -3.87
CA GLY A 267 1.41 -49.87 -2.88
C GLY A 267 1.20 -48.39 -2.54
N LEU A 268 -0.01 -48.05 -2.10
CA LEU A 268 -0.41 -46.69 -1.75
C LEU A 268 -0.08 -46.40 -0.28
N TYR A 269 0.79 -45.43 -0.04
CA TYR A 269 1.14 -44.95 1.30
C TYR A 269 0.45 -43.62 1.56
N THR A 270 -0.18 -43.50 2.73
CA THR A 270 -0.74 -42.22 3.18
C THR A 270 0.31 -41.53 4.04
N PHE A 271 0.82 -40.41 3.54
CA PHE A 271 1.69 -39.52 4.29
C PHE A 271 0.84 -38.55 5.06
N THR A 272 1.13 -38.38 6.34
CA THR A 272 0.40 -37.45 7.22
C THR A 272 1.40 -36.53 7.89
N ALA A 273 1.15 -35.22 7.78
CA ALA A 273 1.87 -34.20 8.53
C ALA A 273 0.97 -33.70 9.67
N GLU A 274 1.49 -33.74 10.89
CA GLU A 274 0.75 -33.37 12.10
C GLU A 274 1.52 -32.36 12.94
N ALA A 275 0.79 -31.46 13.59
CA ALA A 275 1.31 -30.52 14.57
C ALA A 275 0.20 -30.20 15.58
N SER A 276 0.57 -29.99 16.84
CA SER A 276 -0.40 -29.66 17.89
C SER A 276 -1.19 -28.39 17.56
N GLY A 277 -2.51 -28.46 17.68
CA GLY A 277 -3.41 -27.32 17.48
C GLY A 277 -3.67 -26.93 16.02
N LEU A 278 -3.14 -27.67 15.04
CA LEU A 278 -3.37 -27.44 13.61
C LEU A 278 -4.11 -28.60 12.96
N VAL A 279 -4.91 -28.32 11.94
CA VAL A 279 -5.48 -29.36 11.07
C VAL A 279 -4.33 -30.05 10.30
N SER A 280 -4.28 -31.38 10.37
CA SER A 280 -3.26 -32.18 9.69
C SER A 280 -3.43 -32.16 8.16
N ALA A 281 -2.32 -32.40 7.45
CA ALA A 281 -2.34 -32.61 6.00
C ALA A 281 -2.12 -34.09 5.71
N SER A 282 -2.77 -34.62 4.68
CA SER A 282 -2.46 -35.97 4.20
C SER A 282 -2.39 -36.03 2.68
N VAL A 283 -1.51 -36.87 2.16
CA VAL A 283 -1.38 -37.13 0.72
C VAL A 283 -1.05 -38.60 0.47
N ILE A 284 -1.50 -39.13 -0.67
CA ILE A 284 -1.26 -40.53 -1.05
C ILE A 284 -0.13 -40.58 -2.08
N VAL A 285 0.82 -41.48 -1.86
CA VAL A 285 1.96 -41.72 -2.75
C VAL A 285 2.02 -43.19 -3.11
N THR A 286 2.15 -43.49 -4.40
CA THR A 286 2.39 -44.86 -4.85
C THR A 286 3.87 -45.20 -4.69
N ILE A 287 4.21 -46.15 -3.82
CA ILE A 287 5.58 -46.66 -3.70
C ILE A 287 5.71 -47.89 -4.61
N VAL A 288 6.61 -47.83 -5.59
CA VAL A 288 6.86 -48.88 -6.59
C VAL A 288 8.20 -49.59 -6.35
N GLN A 289 8.43 -50.67 -7.09
CA GLN A 289 9.70 -51.41 -7.03
C GLN A 289 10.90 -50.60 -7.55
#